data_AF-A0AAE1EKP9-F1
#
_entry.id   AF-A0AAE1EKP9-F1
#
_cell.length_a   1.000
_cell.length_b   1.000
_cell.length_c   1.000
_cell.angle_alpha   90.00
_cell.angle_beta   90.00
_cell.angle_gamma   90.00
#
_symmetry.space_group_name_H-M   'P 1'
#
loop_
_entity.id
_entity.type
_entity.pdbx_description
1 polymer ?
#
loop_
_entity_poly.entity_id
_entity_poly.type
_entity_poly.pdbx_seq_one_letter_code
_entity_poly.pdbx_strand_id
1 'polypeptide(L)'
;MPAGGDLPLLDSHTSLHQAPLLSTWLHLAPLLSTWHHFSPPGSTSLHLAPLLSTRLHFSPPGSTSLHLAPPDSTSLHLTPLLSTWLHFSPPDSTSLHLTPLLSTWLHFSPPDSTSLHLTPLLCTGLHFTPPGSTSLHLAPTHST
;
A
#
# COMPACT_ATOMS: atom_id res chain seq x y z
N MET A 1 16.38 12.50 32.26
CA MET A 1 15.41 11.41 32.47
C MET A 1 14.10 11.88 31.85
N PRO A 2 13.74 11.44 30.63
CA PRO A 2 12.56 11.98 29.98
C PRO A 2 11.30 11.30 30.55
N ALA A 3 10.34 12.15 30.87
CA ALA A 3 8.99 11.84 31.30
C ALA A 3 8.03 11.93 30.10
N GLY A 4 6.89 11.23 30.20
CA GLY A 4 5.62 11.60 29.59
C GLY A 4 5.41 11.15 28.14
N GLY A 5 4.43 10.27 27.96
CA GLY A 5 3.90 9.88 26.66
C GLY A 5 2.64 9.04 26.84
N ASP A 6 1.60 9.65 27.39
CA ASP A 6 0.26 9.05 27.48
C ASP A 6 -0.23 8.66 26.08
N LEU A 7 -0.61 7.39 25.92
CA LEU A 7 -1.22 6.87 24.70
C LEU A 7 -2.66 7.38 24.62
N PRO A 8 -3.06 8.14 23.59
CA PRO A 8 -4.44 8.56 23.47
C PRO A 8 -5.32 7.36 23.08
N LEU A 9 -6.27 7.03 23.96
CA LEU A 9 -7.39 6.13 23.71
C LEU A 9 -8.32 6.80 22.68
N LEU A 10 -8.33 6.31 21.44
CA LEU A 10 -9.06 6.94 20.35
C LEU A 10 -10.47 6.35 20.21
N ASP A 11 -11.47 7.08 20.68
CA ASP A 11 -12.89 6.81 20.46
C ASP A 11 -13.26 6.99 18.97
N SER A 12 -14.22 6.16 18.54
CA SER A 12 -14.74 6.07 17.18
C SER A 12 -15.28 7.43 16.69
N HIS A 13 -14.98 7.80 15.44
CA HIS A 13 -15.36 9.04 14.72
C HIS A 13 -14.42 10.24 14.85
N THR A 14 -13.15 10.09 14.48
CA THR A 14 -12.26 11.22 14.19
C THR A 14 -11.58 11.07 12.83
N SER A 15 -11.84 12.01 11.91
CA SER A 15 -11.09 12.14 10.66
C SER A 15 -9.71 12.69 10.98
N LEU A 16 -8.72 11.80 11.14
CA LEU A 16 -7.33 12.16 11.43
C LEU A 16 -6.67 12.80 10.20
N HIS A 17 -6.57 14.13 10.20
CA HIS A 17 -5.72 14.87 9.27
C HIS A 17 -4.39 15.19 9.97
N GLN A 18 -3.43 14.27 9.92
CA GLN A 18 -2.09 14.48 10.49
C GLN A 18 -1.02 14.36 9.40
N ALA A 19 -0.48 15.51 8.99
CA ALA A 19 0.63 15.59 8.05
C ALA A 19 1.94 15.89 8.80
N PRO A 20 2.87 14.93 8.91
CA PRO A 20 4.27 15.23 9.20
C PRO A 20 5.06 15.45 7.90
N LEU A 21 5.72 16.61 7.78
CA LEU A 21 6.66 16.91 6.69
C LEU A 21 7.90 16.00 6.83
N LEU A 22 8.10 15.07 5.88
CA LEU A 22 9.30 14.23 5.69
C LEU A 22 9.77 13.45 6.94
N SER A 23 9.25 12.24 7.11
CA SER A 23 9.77 11.26 8.08
C SER A 23 10.78 10.32 7.42
N THR A 24 11.90 10.03 8.10
CA THR A 24 12.91 9.08 7.61
C THR A 24 12.34 7.65 7.49
N TRP A 25 11.42 7.31 8.37
CA TRP A 25 10.80 6.01 8.47
C TRP A 25 9.40 6.15 9.04
N LEU A 26 8.39 5.70 8.30
CA LEU A 26 6.99 5.73 8.72
C LEU A 26 6.49 4.30 8.90
N HIS A 27 6.07 3.96 10.12
CA HIS A 27 5.33 2.73 10.43
C HIS A 27 3.93 3.07 10.87
N LEU A 28 2.95 2.37 10.33
CA LEU A 28 1.55 2.53 10.70
C LEU A 28 0.92 1.16 10.99
N ALA A 29 0.15 1.11 12.08
CA ALA A 29 -0.75 0.04 12.54
C ALA A 29 -1.72 0.63 13.59
N PRO A 30 -2.90 0.07 13.93
CA PRO A 30 -3.96 -0.61 13.15
C PRO A 30 -5.31 0.15 13.23
N LEU A 31 -6.31 -0.19 12.39
CA LEU A 31 -7.73 0.21 12.55
C LEU A 31 -8.68 -0.81 11.88
N LEU A 32 -9.78 -1.17 12.55
CA LEU A 32 -10.94 -1.81 11.93
C LEU A 32 -11.87 -0.72 11.37
N SER A 33 -12.09 -0.70 10.05
CA SER A 33 -13.16 0.13 9.48
C SER A 33 -13.65 -0.43 8.16
N THR A 34 -14.91 -0.16 7.83
CA THR A 34 -15.53 -0.57 6.56
C THR A 34 -14.85 0.07 5.34
N TRP A 35 -14.35 1.30 5.47
CA TRP A 35 -13.68 2.02 4.39
C TRP A 35 -12.52 2.86 4.92
N HIS A 36 -11.38 2.78 4.25
CA HIS A 36 -10.24 3.66 4.49
C HIS A 36 -9.72 4.27 3.18
N HIS A 37 -9.52 5.59 3.19
CA HIS A 37 -8.72 6.29 2.18
C HIS A 37 -7.51 6.88 2.90
N PHE A 38 -6.30 6.51 2.48
CA PHE A 38 -5.09 6.93 3.17
C PHE A 38 -4.02 7.44 2.19
N SER A 39 -3.45 8.60 2.49
CA SER A 39 -2.40 9.23 1.69
C SER A 39 -1.35 9.81 2.65
N PRO A 40 -0.33 9.02 3.02
CA PRO A 40 0.73 9.47 3.90
C PRO A 40 1.59 10.53 3.19
N PRO A 41 2.28 11.42 3.92
CA PRO A 41 3.30 12.28 3.32
C PRO A 41 4.49 11.46 2.82
N GLY A 42 5.33 12.08 1.99
CA GLY A 42 6.54 11.43 1.48
C GLY A 42 7.53 11.07 2.59
N SER A 43 8.17 9.91 2.45
CA SER A 43 9.16 9.40 3.40
C SER A 43 10.28 8.66 2.68
N THR A 44 11.48 8.57 3.26
CA THR A 44 12.55 7.75 2.65
C THR A 44 12.14 6.28 2.59
N SER A 45 11.48 5.81 3.64
CA SER A 45 10.92 4.48 3.72
C SER A 45 9.53 4.50 4.34
N LEU A 46 8.61 3.74 3.75
CA LEU A 46 7.27 3.55 4.27
C LEU A 46 6.98 2.06 4.45
N HIS A 47 6.51 1.71 5.64
CA HIS A 47 6.02 0.37 5.95
C HIS A 47 4.60 0.45 6.50
N LEU A 48 3.69 -0.31 5.90
CA LEU A 48 2.29 -0.38 6.30
C LEU A 48 1.97 -1.82 6.74
N ALA A 49 1.47 -1.97 7.97
CA ALA A 49 1.07 -3.25 8.58
C ALA A 49 -0.21 -3.06 9.45
N PRO A 50 -0.79 -4.15 10.00
CA PRO A 50 -2.14 -4.62 9.69
C PRO A 50 -3.29 -3.65 10.06
N LEU A 51 -4.31 -3.58 9.18
CA LEU A 51 -5.41 -2.60 9.18
C LEU A 51 -6.74 -3.22 8.64
N LEU A 52 -7.41 -4.13 9.35
CA LEU A 52 -8.59 -4.85 8.79
C LEU A 52 -9.65 -3.89 8.20
N SER A 53 -9.94 -4.02 6.90
CA SER A 53 -10.94 -3.18 6.26
C SER A 53 -11.70 -3.88 5.15
N THR A 54 -12.97 -3.55 4.95
CA THR A 54 -13.70 -4.07 3.78
C THR A 54 -13.10 -3.52 2.50
N ARG A 55 -12.73 -2.22 2.52
CA ARG A 55 -12.11 -1.55 1.38
C ARG A 55 -11.01 -0.58 1.80
N LEU A 56 -9.88 -0.63 1.09
CA LEU A 56 -8.73 0.23 1.30
C LEU A 56 -8.32 0.92 0.00
N HIS A 57 -8.20 2.25 0.03
CA HIS A 57 -7.55 3.05 -1.00
C HIS A 57 -6.28 3.70 -0.42
N PHE A 58 -5.13 3.46 -1.03
CA PHE A 58 -3.86 4.01 -0.54
C PHE A 58 -3.01 4.61 -1.66
N SER A 59 -2.58 5.85 -1.45
CA SER A 59 -1.90 6.65 -2.47
C SER A 59 -0.78 7.52 -1.87
N PRO A 60 0.40 6.95 -1.62
CA PRO A 60 1.55 7.70 -1.15
C PRO A 60 2.15 8.54 -2.30
N PRO A 61 2.53 9.81 -2.05
CA PRO A 61 3.07 10.71 -3.06
C PRO A 61 4.51 10.37 -3.44
N GLY A 62 5.31 9.78 -2.55
CA GLY A 62 6.63 9.26 -2.91
C GLY A 62 7.45 8.69 -1.76
N SER A 63 8.19 7.61 -2.03
CA SER A 63 9.18 7.03 -1.11
C SER A 63 10.36 6.41 -1.85
N THR A 64 11.58 6.44 -1.28
CA THR A 64 12.70 5.70 -1.90
C THR A 64 12.42 4.20 -1.87
N SER A 65 11.95 3.70 -0.72
CA SER A 65 11.52 2.31 -0.55
C SER A 65 10.10 2.27 -0.01
N LEU A 66 9.23 1.53 -0.70
CA LEU A 66 7.85 1.30 -0.30
C LEU A 66 7.67 -0.20 -0.05
N HIS A 67 7.41 -0.58 1.20
CA HIS A 67 7.08 -1.95 1.55
C HIS A 67 5.66 -2.02 2.08
N LEU A 68 4.81 -2.76 1.36
CA LEU A 68 3.39 -2.83 1.61
C LEU A 68 3.00 -4.29 1.86
N ALA A 69 2.60 -4.55 3.11
CA ALA A 69 1.91 -5.74 3.53
C ALA A 69 0.53 -5.31 4.06
N PRO A 70 -0.40 -4.94 3.15
CA PRO A 70 -1.72 -4.50 3.56
C PRO A 70 -2.46 -5.64 4.29
N PRO A 71 -3.60 -5.33 4.91
CA PRO A 71 -4.41 -6.32 5.63
C PRO A 71 -5.42 -7.02 4.74
N ASP A 72 -6.06 -8.04 5.33
CA ASP A 72 -7.21 -8.70 4.73
C ASP A 72 -8.27 -7.64 4.41
N SER A 73 -8.65 -7.62 3.13
CA SER A 73 -9.70 -6.75 2.64
C SER A 73 -10.46 -7.40 1.50
N THR A 74 -11.74 -7.10 1.40
CA THR A 74 -12.54 -7.55 0.26
C THR A 74 -12.08 -6.86 -1.02
N SER A 75 -11.69 -5.58 -0.92
CA SER A 75 -11.18 -4.84 -2.07
C SER A 75 -10.04 -3.89 -1.70
N LEU A 76 -8.96 -3.97 -2.46
CA LEU A 76 -7.74 -3.20 -2.24
C LEU A 76 -7.36 -2.41 -3.49
N HIS A 77 -7.18 -1.11 -3.36
CA HIS A 77 -6.74 -0.22 -4.43
C HIS A 77 -5.51 0.58 -4.00
N LEU A 78 -4.42 0.43 -4.75
CA LEU A 78 -3.14 1.05 -4.45
C LEU A 78 -2.60 1.81 -5.64
N THR A 79 -2.23 3.05 -5.39
CA THR A 79 -1.72 3.97 -6.40
C THR A 79 -0.50 4.72 -5.87
N PRO A 80 0.64 4.04 -5.64
CA PRO A 80 1.87 4.72 -5.29
C PRO A 80 2.38 5.53 -6.48
N LEU A 81 2.66 6.81 -6.23
CA LEU A 81 3.06 7.75 -7.29
C LEU A 81 4.52 7.55 -7.71
N LEU A 82 5.43 7.49 -6.73
CA LEU A 82 6.88 7.49 -6.96
C LEU A 82 7.58 6.53 -6.00
N SER A 83 8.31 5.55 -6.52
CA SER A 83 9.21 4.74 -5.69
C SER A 83 10.41 4.16 -6.41
N THR A 84 11.61 4.23 -5.85
CA THR A 84 12.75 3.50 -6.43
C THR A 84 12.52 2.00 -6.30
N TRP A 85 12.13 1.54 -5.12
CA TRP A 85 11.81 0.15 -4.84
C TRP A 85 10.39 0.02 -4.30
N LEU A 86 9.57 -0.80 -4.95
CA LEU A 86 8.24 -1.17 -4.48
C LEU A 86 8.20 -2.67 -4.23
N HIS A 87 7.99 -3.05 -2.97
CA HIS A 87 7.71 -4.42 -2.59
C HIS A 87 6.27 -4.54 -2.11
N PHE A 88 5.53 -5.46 -2.72
CA PHE A 88 4.12 -5.67 -2.42
C PHE A 88 3.81 -7.15 -2.20
N SER A 89 3.32 -7.43 -1.00
CA SER A 89 2.88 -8.77 -0.57
C SER A 89 1.57 -8.62 0.21
N PRO A 90 0.42 -8.53 -0.48
CA PRO A 90 -0.87 -8.47 0.17
C PRO A 90 -1.27 -9.85 0.70
N PRO A 91 -2.27 -9.92 1.58
CA PRO A 91 -2.98 -11.14 1.91
C PRO A 91 -4.12 -11.39 0.92
N ASP A 92 -4.89 -12.45 1.16
CA ASP A 92 -6.01 -12.84 0.30
C ASP A 92 -7.05 -11.70 0.21
N SER A 93 -7.52 -11.45 -1.00
CA SER A 93 -8.56 -10.45 -1.26
C SER A 93 -9.45 -10.89 -2.41
N THR A 94 -10.71 -10.47 -2.40
CA THR A 94 -11.60 -10.74 -3.55
C THR A 94 -11.12 -9.94 -4.78
N SER A 95 -10.71 -8.69 -4.56
CA SER A 95 -10.27 -7.81 -5.64
C SER A 95 -9.05 -6.97 -5.27
N LEU A 96 -8.02 -7.04 -6.11
CA LEU A 96 -6.78 -6.28 -5.96
C LEU A 96 -6.52 -5.45 -7.21
N HIS A 97 -6.36 -4.13 -7.01
CA HIS A 97 -5.92 -3.21 -8.05
C HIS A 97 -4.63 -2.49 -7.60
N LEU A 98 -3.55 -2.70 -8.35
CA LEU A 98 -2.27 -2.03 -8.13
C LEU A 98 -1.87 -1.24 -9.38
N THR A 99 -1.73 0.07 -9.24
CA THR A 99 -1.35 1.00 -10.31
C THR A 99 -0.17 1.86 -9.85
N PRO A 100 1.05 1.31 -9.85
CA PRO A 100 2.24 2.10 -9.57
C PRO A 100 2.55 2.99 -10.78
N LEU A 101 2.67 4.29 -10.56
CA LEU A 101 2.89 5.24 -11.65
C LEU A 101 4.35 5.21 -12.12
N LEU A 102 5.29 5.34 -11.18
CA LEU A 102 6.72 5.40 -11.46
C LEU A 102 7.47 4.51 -10.46
N SER A 103 8.08 3.44 -10.96
CA SER A 103 8.99 2.62 -10.18
C SER A 103 10.25 2.22 -10.92
N THR A 104 11.40 2.14 -10.25
CA THR A 104 12.58 1.51 -10.87
C THR A 104 12.42 0.00 -10.79
N TRP A 105 12.14 -0.51 -9.59
CA TRP A 105 11.89 -1.92 -9.36
C TRP A 105 10.57 -2.15 -8.66
N LEU A 106 9.79 -3.07 -9.21
CA LEU A 106 8.55 -3.57 -8.64
C LEU A 106 8.67 -5.07 -8.40
N HIS A 107 8.52 -5.47 -7.15
CA HIS A 107 8.36 -6.86 -6.78
C HIS A 107 6.95 -7.09 -6.22
N PHE A 108 6.18 -7.92 -6.91
CA PHE A 108 4.78 -8.18 -6.63
C PHE A 108 4.55 -9.67 -6.45
N SER A 109 4.16 -10.05 -5.23
CA SER A 109 3.84 -11.43 -4.85
C SER A 109 2.48 -11.48 -4.16
N PRO A 110 1.38 -11.45 -4.93
CA PRO A 110 0.02 -11.60 -4.44
C PRO A 110 -0.27 -13.08 -4.11
N PRO A 111 -1.10 -13.35 -3.09
CA PRO A 111 -1.68 -14.65 -2.86
C PRO A 111 -2.97 -14.77 -3.68
N ASP A 112 -3.84 -15.71 -3.33
CA ASP A 112 -5.00 -16.02 -4.16
C ASP A 112 -6.03 -14.88 -4.12
N SER A 113 -6.61 -14.58 -5.29
CA SER A 113 -7.63 -13.54 -5.42
C SER A 113 -8.65 -13.89 -6.49
N THR A 114 -9.90 -13.43 -6.35
CA THR A 114 -10.87 -13.65 -7.44
C THR A 114 -10.49 -12.83 -8.67
N SER A 115 -10.07 -11.58 -8.46
CA SER A 115 -9.68 -10.66 -9.52
C SER A 115 -8.41 -9.88 -9.18
N LEU A 116 -7.41 -9.94 -10.05
CA LEU A 116 -6.19 -9.16 -9.96
C LEU A 116 -6.02 -8.23 -11.17
N HIS A 117 -5.80 -6.95 -10.89
CA HIS A 117 -5.45 -5.92 -11.85
C HIS A 117 -4.11 -5.27 -11.48
N LEU A 118 -3.12 -5.39 -12.38
CA LEU A 118 -1.81 -4.76 -12.22
C LEU A 118 -1.46 -3.97 -13.47
N THR A 119 -1.34 -2.65 -13.30
CA THR A 119 -1.08 -1.70 -14.40
C THR A 119 0.10 -0.79 -14.03
N PRO A 120 1.35 -1.27 -14.12
CA PRO A 120 2.52 -0.43 -13.91
C PRO A 120 2.70 0.50 -15.11
N LEU A 121 2.75 1.81 -14.86
CA LEU A 121 2.87 2.77 -15.95
C LEU A 121 4.30 2.87 -16.48
N LEU A 122 5.25 3.08 -15.56
CA LEU A 122 6.67 3.20 -15.85
C LEU A 122 7.44 2.34 -14.84
N CYS A 123 8.01 1.23 -15.32
CA CYS A 123 8.78 0.29 -14.52
C CYS A 123 10.00 -0.26 -15.27
N THR A 124 11.22 -0.07 -14.74
CA THR A 124 12.43 -0.63 -15.37
C THR A 124 12.66 -2.11 -15.04
N GLY A 125 12.10 -2.60 -13.93
CA GLY A 125 12.23 -4.01 -13.54
C GLY A 125 11.00 -4.49 -12.80
N LEU A 126 10.29 -5.46 -13.38
CA LEU A 126 9.12 -6.09 -12.78
C LEU A 126 9.43 -7.56 -12.48
N HIS A 127 9.34 -7.93 -11.20
CA HIS A 127 9.29 -9.32 -10.77
C HIS A 127 7.87 -9.62 -10.27
N PHE A 128 7.20 -10.55 -10.94
CA PHE A 128 5.81 -10.91 -10.68
C PHE A 128 5.70 -12.41 -10.45
N THR A 129 5.20 -12.78 -9.28
CA THR A 129 4.83 -14.16 -8.97
C THR A 129 3.34 -14.34 -9.29
N PRO A 130 2.94 -15.24 -10.20
CA PRO A 130 1.54 -15.44 -10.53
C PRO A 130 0.74 -15.95 -9.32
N PRO A 131 -0.40 -15.33 -8.98
CA PRO A 131 -1.31 -15.87 -7.97
C PRO A 131 -2.15 -17.03 -8.51
N GLY A 132 -2.82 -17.77 -7.63
CA GLY A 132 -4.05 -18.45 -7.98
C GLY A 132 -5.17 -17.41 -8.09
N SER A 133 -5.49 -16.97 -9.31
CA SER A 133 -6.61 -16.06 -9.52
C SER A 133 -7.56 -16.52 -10.60
N THR A 134 -8.86 -16.27 -10.37
CA THR A 134 -9.90 -16.59 -11.37
C THR A 134 -9.81 -15.65 -12.57
N SER A 135 -9.44 -14.39 -12.34
CA SER A 135 -9.23 -13.38 -13.36
C SER A 135 -7.94 -12.60 -13.09
N LEU A 136 -7.07 -12.51 -14.10
CA LEU A 136 -5.81 -11.77 -14.06
C LEU A 136 -5.74 -10.81 -15.25
N HIS A 137 -5.50 -9.53 -15.00
CA HIS A 137 -5.23 -8.53 -16.02
C HIS A 137 -3.94 -7.79 -15.70
N LEU A 138 -2.97 -7.92 -16.62
CA LEU A 138 -1.65 -7.30 -16.56
C LEU A 138 -1.48 -6.37 -17.76
N ALA A 139 -1.31 -5.07 -17.51
CA ALA A 139 -1.15 -4.06 -18.57
C ALA A 139 0.04 -3.13 -18.27
N PRO A 140 1.28 -3.57 -18.47
CA PRO A 140 2.45 -2.68 -18.40
C PRO A 140 2.45 -1.73 -19.60
N THR A 141 2.42 -0.42 -19.36
CA THR A 141 2.38 0.57 -20.47
C THR A 141 3.77 0.97 -20.97
N HIS A 142 4.81 0.80 -20.14
CA HIS A 142 6.19 1.04 -20.55
C HIS A 142 7.16 0.34 -19.59
N SER A 143 7.86 -0.69 -20.08
CA SER A 143 8.93 -1.38 -19.36
C SER A 143 10.16 -1.44 -20.25
N THR A 144 11.30 -0.99 -19.73
CA THR A 144 12.61 -0.93 -20.39
C THR A 144 13.61 -1.70 -19.58
#